data_AF-A0A0L0EWM8-F1
#
_entry.id   AF-A0A0L0EWM8-F1
#
_cell.length_a   1.000
_cell.length_b   1.000
_cell.length_c   1.000
_cell.angle_alpha   90.00
_cell.angle_beta   90.00
_cell.angle_gamma   90.00
#
_symmetry.space_group_name_H-M   'P 1'
#
loop_
_entity.id
_entity.type
_entity.pdbx_description
1 polymer ?
#
loop_
_entity_poly.entity_id
_entity_poly.type
_entity_poly.pdbx_seq_one_letter_code
_entity_poly.pdbx_strand_id
1 'polypeptide(L)'
;MNLSAHSPFSSKASQLLSWGHWFTFANIGLVLLITLSYLAADKAPTTALGWLYMLVTWLSHTSFITFCVFVLSIFPLSLIFPYPRHIRGMAACIATLGITVLGVDAFVYFQLGYHLNLQALPEILSLFWKTISSSPAINSLIVLAMIAAILGFELIVGNHAWRHLERLKCYSFPKFASTILVTCFATSHIMHIWADANSYFDITMQDNVLPLSYPTTAKTLLARHELLDMQEYNQARSLNVGPNEVNYHPPASLASCPA
;
A
#
# COMPACT_ATOMS: atom_id res chain seq x y z
N MET A 1 20.86 -23.11 -35.57
CA MET A 1 20.92 -21.70 -35.16
C MET A 1 21.51 -21.67 -33.76
N ASN A 2 22.76 -21.22 -33.65
CA ASN A 2 23.59 -21.28 -32.46
C ASN A 2 23.16 -20.17 -31.48
N LEU A 3 22.44 -20.51 -30.41
CA LEU A 3 22.08 -19.55 -29.37
C LEU A 3 23.20 -19.51 -28.32
N SER A 4 24.01 -18.46 -28.42
CA SER A 4 24.86 -17.81 -27.41
C SER A 4 25.26 -18.60 -26.15
N ALA A 5 26.55 -18.61 -25.85
CA ALA A 5 27.14 -19.00 -24.57
C ALA A 5 26.33 -18.44 -23.37
N HIS A 6 25.53 -19.28 -22.72
CA HIS A 6 24.91 -18.96 -21.44
C HIS A 6 26.02 -18.88 -20.39
N SER A 7 26.52 -17.67 -20.12
CA SER A 7 27.46 -17.46 -19.02
C SER A 7 26.81 -17.89 -17.70
N PRO A 8 27.55 -18.51 -16.76
CA PRO A 8 27.01 -18.94 -15.47
C PRO A 8 26.41 -17.77 -14.67
N PHE A 9 26.86 -16.54 -14.95
CA PHE A 9 26.28 -15.30 -14.42
C PHE A 9 24.85 -15.07 -14.92
N SER A 10 24.61 -15.13 -16.23
CA SER A 10 23.29 -14.91 -16.83
C SER A 10 22.25 -15.94 -16.34
N SER A 11 22.68 -17.20 -16.18
CA SER A 11 21.83 -18.26 -15.62
C SER A 11 21.42 -17.98 -14.17
N LYS A 12 22.36 -17.55 -13.32
CA LYS A 12 22.08 -17.20 -11.92
C LYS A 12 21.20 -15.96 -11.78
N ALA A 13 21.44 -14.92 -12.59
CA ALA A 13 20.62 -13.72 -12.61
C ALA A 13 19.17 -14.03 -13.02
N SER A 14 18.97 -14.89 -14.04
CA SER A 14 17.64 -15.34 -14.46
C SER A 14 16.91 -16.16 -13.37
N GLN A 15 17.65 -17.04 -12.66
CA GLN A 15 17.11 -17.77 -11.52
C GLN A 15 16.71 -16.84 -10.36
N LEU A 16 17.57 -15.85 -10.04
CA LEU A 16 17.29 -14.83 -9.03
C LEU A 16 16.07 -13.98 -9.40
N LEU A 17 15.94 -13.60 -10.66
CA LEU A 17 14.77 -12.87 -11.14
C LEU A 17 13.49 -13.69 -10.99
N SER A 18 13.53 -14.96 -11.40
CA SER A 18 12.38 -15.86 -11.26
C SER A 18 12.00 -16.04 -9.78
N TRP A 19 13.00 -16.23 -8.92
CA TRP A 19 12.83 -16.31 -7.47
C TRP A 19 12.20 -15.03 -6.89
N GLY A 20 12.68 -13.86 -7.33
CA GLY A 20 12.20 -12.57 -6.88
C GLY A 20 10.72 -12.33 -7.18
N HIS A 21 10.21 -12.78 -8.33
CA HIS A 21 8.78 -12.71 -8.64
C HIS A 21 7.93 -13.55 -7.69
N TRP A 22 8.36 -14.77 -7.38
CA TRP A 22 7.67 -15.63 -6.42
C TRP A 22 7.71 -15.08 -5.00
N PHE A 23 8.85 -14.52 -4.61
CA PHE A 23 9.02 -13.84 -3.33
C PHE A 23 8.07 -12.63 -3.23
N THR A 24 7.98 -11.82 -4.28
CA THR A 24 7.07 -10.67 -4.38
C THR A 24 5.61 -11.10 -4.34
N PHE A 25 5.25 -12.18 -5.03
CA PHE A 25 3.88 -12.68 -5.04
C PHE A 25 3.40 -13.10 -3.64
N ALA A 26 4.26 -13.77 -2.88
CA ALA A 26 3.97 -14.10 -1.48
C ALA A 26 3.88 -12.85 -0.59
N ASN A 27 4.75 -11.86 -0.80
CA ASN A 27 4.70 -10.57 -0.12
C ASN A 27 3.39 -9.81 -0.42
N ILE A 28 2.92 -9.80 -1.67
CA ILE A 28 1.62 -9.22 -2.05
C ILE A 28 0.50 -9.84 -1.21
N GLY A 29 0.50 -11.17 -1.04
CA GLY A 29 -0.47 -11.85 -0.18
C GLY A 29 -0.43 -11.37 1.28
N LEU A 30 0.76 -11.24 1.87
CA LEU A 30 0.91 -10.76 3.25
C LEU A 30 0.48 -9.29 3.40
N VAL A 31 0.88 -8.43 2.47
CA VAL A 31 0.53 -7.00 2.47
C VAL A 31 -0.98 -6.80 2.27
N LEU A 32 -1.63 -7.61 1.42
CA LEU A 32 -3.09 -7.61 1.29
C LEU A 32 -3.78 -7.91 2.63
N LEU A 33 -3.28 -8.89 3.41
CA LEU A 33 -3.84 -9.18 4.72
C LEU A 33 -3.67 -8.02 5.70
N ILE A 34 -2.50 -7.37 5.72
CA ILE A 34 -2.24 -6.23 6.61
C ILE A 34 -3.13 -5.04 6.21
N THR A 35 -3.25 -4.77 4.92
CA THR A 35 -4.01 -3.62 4.40
C THR A 35 -5.52 -3.74 4.56
N LEU A 36 -6.06 -4.92 4.88
CA LEU A 36 -7.46 -5.06 5.29
C LEU A 36 -7.79 -4.19 6.53
N SER A 37 -6.80 -3.91 7.37
CA SER A 37 -6.98 -3.02 8.53
C SER A 37 -7.37 -1.59 8.13
N TYR A 38 -6.88 -1.07 6.99
CA TYR A 38 -7.30 0.24 6.47
C TYR A 38 -8.77 0.24 6.08
N LEU A 39 -9.21 -0.81 5.38
CA LEU A 39 -10.62 -0.97 4.98
C LEU A 39 -11.54 -1.10 6.21
N ALA A 40 -11.05 -1.68 7.31
CA ALA A 40 -11.79 -1.81 8.55
C ALA A 40 -11.80 -0.52 9.39
N ALA A 41 -10.82 0.37 9.21
CA ALA A 41 -10.73 1.63 9.93
C ALA A 41 -11.68 2.70 9.37
N ASP A 42 -12.00 2.64 8.07
CA ASP A 42 -12.85 3.61 7.41
C ASP A 42 -14.33 3.19 7.34
N LYS A 43 -15.21 4.15 7.04
CA LYS A 43 -16.64 3.89 6.84
C LYS A 43 -16.83 3.08 5.57
N ALA A 44 -17.55 1.98 5.71
CA ALA A 44 -17.91 1.14 4.58
C ALA A 44 -18.75 1.91 3.54
N PRO A 45 -18.51 1.69 2.23
CA PRO A 45 -19.31 2.30 1.18
C PRO A 45 -20.80 1.94 1.30
N THR A 46 -21.68 2.84 0.87
CA THR A 46 -23.14 2.61 0.92
C THR A 46 -23.68 1.97 -0.36
N THR A 47 -22.98 2.16 -1.48
CA THR A 47 -23.39 1.67 -2.80
C THR A 47 -22.62 0.43 -3.23
N ALA A 48 -23.25 -0.42 -4.05
CA ALA A 48 -22.60 -1.61 -4.63
C ALA A 48 -21.38 -1.24 -5.50
N LEU A 49 -21.44 -0.10 -6.20
CA LEU A 49 -20.33 0.42 -7.00
C LEU A 49 -19.15 0.85 -6.12
N GLY A 50 -19.43 1.49 -4.97
CA GLY A 50 -18.42 1.86 -3.99
C GLY A 50 -17.71 0.64 -3.38
N TRP A 51 -18.45 -0.44 -3.08
CA TRP A 51 -17.85 -1.71 -2.65
C TRP A 51 -16.98 -2.36 -3.72
N LEU A 52 -17.46 -2.38 -4.96
CA LEU A 52 -16.68 -2.91 -6.09
C LEU A 52 -15.38 -2.12 -6.26
N TYR A 53 -15.46 -0.78 -6.26
CA TYR A 53 -14.29 0.08 -6.35
C TYR A 53 -13.31 -0.18 -5.20
N MET A 54 -13.80 -0.26 -3.96
CA MET A 54 -12.97 -0.52 -2.79
C MET A 54 -12.17 -1.82 -2.95
N LEU A 55 -12.82 -2.92 -3.35
CA LEU A 55 -12.16 -4.22 -3.54
C LEU A 55 -11.16 -4.21 -4.71
N VAL A 56 -11.53 -3.61 -5.84
CA VAL A 56 -10.67 -3.53 -7.03
C VAL A 56 -9.45 -2.65 -6.76
N THR A 57 -9.63 -1.50 -6.11
CA THR A 57 -8.56 -0.57 -5.73
C THR A 57 -7.67 -1.16 -4.64
N TRP A 58 -8.25 -1.77 -3.59
CA TRP A 58 -7.48 -2.47 -2.56
C TRP A 58 -6.58 -3.56 -3.15
N LEU A 59 -7.14 -4.44 -3.98
CA LEU A 59 -6.38 -5.53 -4.58
C LEU A 59 -5.27 -5.00 -5.50
N SER A 60 -5.59 -4.03 -6.36
CA SER A 60 -4.67 -3.53 -7.38
C SER A 60 -3.57 -2.61 -6.82
N HIS A 61 -3.94 -1.61 -6.02
CA HIS A 61 -3.00 -0.64 -5.46
C HIS A 61 -2.00 -1.30 -4.52
N THR A 62 -2.48 -2.14 -3.61
CA THR A 62 -1.62 -2.88 -2.66
C THR A 62 -0.61 -3.77 -3.40
N SER A 63 -1.07 -4.46 -4.44
CA SER A 63 -0.20 -5.31 -5.26
C SER A 63 0.82 -4.49 -6.06
N PHE A 64 0.39 -3.35 -6.61
CA PHE A 64 1.23 -2.43 -7.36
C PHE A 64 2.35 -1.84 -6.50
N ILE A 65 2.03 -1.29 -5.32
CA ILE A 65 3.03 -0.72 -4.40
C ILE A 65 4.05 -1.78 -3.97
N THR A 66 3.57 -2.97 -3.60
CA THR A 66 4.46 -4.07 -3.21
C THR A 66 5.41 -4.46 -4.35
N PHE A 67 4.89 -4.53 -5.58
CA PHE A 67 5.70 -4.79 -6.76
C PHE A 67 6.70 -3.66 -7.06
N CYS A 68 6.31 -2.39 -6.92
CA CYS A 68 7.22 -1.25 -7.08
C CYS A 68 8.37 -1.29 -6.08
N VAL A 69 8.10 -1.59 -4.81
CA VAL A 69 9.17 -1.74 -3.80
C VAL A 69 10.15 -2.84 -4.22
N PHE A 70 9.65 -3.99 -4.70
CA PHE A 70 10.52 -5.05 -5.24
C PHE A 70 11.38 -4.57 -6.43
N VAL A 71 10.77 -3.92 -7.42
CA VAL A 71 11.46 -3.44 -8.63
C VAL A 71 12.50 -2.37 -8.31
N LEU A 72 12.25 -1.51 -7.32
CA LEU A 72 13.15 -0.42 -6.96
C LEU A 72 14.25 -0.82 -5.97
N SER A 73 14.06 -1.89 -5.19
CA SER A 73 15.01 -2.31 -4.15
C SER A 73 15.67 -3.66 -4.43
N ILE A 74 14.89 -4.74 -4.43
CA ILE A 74 15.39 -6.12 -4.51
C ILE A 74 15.93 -6.43 -5.91
N PHE A 75 15.27 -5.95 -6.96
CA PHE A 75 15.69 -6.21 -8.34
C PHE A 75 17.08 -5.60 -8.66
N PRO A 76 17.36 -4.30 -8.44
CA PRO A 76 18.69 -3.73 -8.65
C PRO A 76 19.76 -4.42 -7.81
N LEU A 77 19.44 -4.74 -6.55
CA LEU A 77 20.34 -5.45 -5.66
C LEU A 77 20.73 -6.82 -6.23
N SER A 78 19.78 -7.54 -6.83
CA SER A 78 20.01 -8.85 -7.45
C SER A 78 20.88 -8.79 -8.71
N LEU A 79 20.89 -7.65 -9.42
CA LEU A 79 21.75 -7.42 -10.59
C LEU A 79 23.19 -7.10 -10.20
N ILE A 80 23.38 -6.34 -9.12
CA ILE A 80 24.71 -5.94 -8.63
C ILE A 80 25.41 -7.10 -7.92
N PHE A 81 24.69 -7.89 -7.12
CA PHE A 81 25.26 -8.97 -6.32
C PHE A 81 24.59 -10.33 -6.64
N PRO A 82 25.06 -11.08 -7.65
CA PRO A 82 24.44 -12.35 -8.07
C PRO A 82 24.79 -13.54 -7.15
N TYR A 83 24.79 -13.33 -5.83
CA TYR A 83 25.07 -14.35 -4.81
C TYR A 83 23.77 -14.80 -4.13
N PRO A 84 23.17 -15.94 -4.51
CA PRO A 84 21.80 -16.28 -4.09
C PRO A 84 21.60 -16.48 -2.60
N ARG A 85 22.64 -16.85 -1.85
CA ARG A 85 22.52 -16.97 -0.39
C ARG A 85 22.35 -15.61 0.29
N HIS A 86 23.15 -14.62 -0.10
CA HIS A 86 23.13 -13.30 0.51
C HIS A 86 21.93 -12.47 0.07
N ILE A 87 21.58 -12.51 -1.23
CA ILE A 87 20.43 -11.78 -1.77
C ILE A 87 19.13 -12.16 -1.05
N ARG A 88 18.91 -13.44 -0.75
CA ARG A 88 17.70 -13.89 -0.06
C ARG A 88 17.59 -13.32 1.36
N GLY A 89 18.70 -13.27 2.09
CA GLY A 89 18.74 -12.66 3.42
C GLY A 89 18.53 -11.14 3.37
N MET A 90 19.21 -10.46 2.45
CA MET A 90 19.05 -9.01 2.28
C MET A 90 17.63 -8.62 1.85
N ALA A 91 17.05 -9.35 0.89
CA ALA A 91 15.68 -9.15 0.45
C ALA A 91 14.68 -9.39 1.59
N ALA A 92 14.89 -10.43 2.41
CA ALA A 92 14.06 -10.67 3.60
C ALA A 92 14.15 -9.51 4.61
N CYS A 93 15.35 -8.96 4.86
CA CYS A 93 15.50 -7.79 5.73
C CYS A 93 14.80 -6.54 5.16
N ILE A 94 14.98 -6.26 3.86
CA ILE A 94 14.36 -5.11 3.19
C ILE A 94 12.82 -5.24 3.21
N ALA A 95 12.29 -6.42 2.87
CA ALA A 95 10.85 -6.69 2.92
C ALA A 95 10.31 -6.57 4.35
N THR A 96 11.02 -7.12 5.35
CA THR A 96 10.63 -6.99 6.77
C THR A 96 10.55 -5.53 7.19
N LEU A 97 11.54 -4.71 6.82
CA LEU A 97 11.52 -3.27 7.12
C LEU A 97 10.33 -2.58 6.44
N GLY A 98 10.09 -2.84 5.16
CA GLY A 98 8.98 -2.26 4.41
C GLY A 98 7.61 -2.63 4.99
N ILE A 99 7.41 -3.91 5.31
CA ILE A 99 6.17 -4.40 5.91
C ILE A 99 5.99 -3.89 7.35
N THR A 100 7.09 -3.75 8.11
CA THR A 100 7.03 -3.16 9.45
C THR A 100 6.60 -1.70 9.38
N VAL A 101 7.14 -0.92 8.43
CA VAL A 101 6.70 0.47 8.20
C VAL A 101 5.24 0.52 7.81
N LEU A 102 4.78 -0.36 6.92
CA LEU A 102 3.37 -0.46 6.54
C LEU A 102 2.47 -0.85 7.72
N GLY A 103 2.91 -1.76 8.58
CA GLY A 103 2.17 -2.15 9.79
C GLY A 103 2.09 -1.02 10.81
N VAL A 104 3.16 -0.22 10.94
CA VAL A 104 3.17 1.02 11.74
C VAL A 104 2.19 2.05 11.17
N ASP A 105 2.18 2.25 9.85
CA ASP A 105 1.21 3.13 9.18
C ASP A 105 -0.23 2.66 9.41
N ALA A 106 -0.48 1.35 9.31
CA ALA A 106 -1.80 0.76 9.54
C ALA A 106 -2.27 0.97 10.98
N PHE A 107 -1.38 0.81 11.97
CA PHE A 107 -1.68 1.08 13.36
C PHE A 107 -2.03 2.56 13.61
N VAL A 108 -1.24 3.48 13.03
CA VAL A 108 -1.48 4.92 13.14
C VAL A 108 -2.80 5.31 12.47
N TYR A 109 -3.06 4.81 11.25
CA TYR A 109 -4.29 5.08 10.53
C TYR A 109 -5.51 4.58 11.30
N PHE A 110 -5.45 3.36 11.84
CA PHE A 110 -6.55 2.79 12.64
C PHE A 110 -6.86 3.63 13.89
N GLN A 111 -5.85 4.28 14.48
CA GLN A 111 -6.00 5.01 15.73
C GLN A 111 -6.29 6.51 15.56
N LEU A 112 -5.78 7.13 14.49
CA LEU A 112 -5.82 8.58 14.26
C LEU A 112 -6.56 8.99 12.98
N GLY A 113 -6.80 8.06 12.05
CA GLY A 113 -7.51 8.30 10.78
C GLY A 113 -6.67 8.97 9.69
N TYR A 114 -5.34 9.03 9.85
CA TYR A 114 -4.43 9.56 8.82
C TYR A 114 -3.14 8.74 8.73
N HIS A 115 -2.52 8.74 7.56
CA HIS A 115 -1.25 8.06 7.30
C HIS A 115 -0.03 8.79 7.90
N LEU A 116 1.11 8.11 7.98
CA LEU A 116 2.36 8.67 8.46
C LEU A 116 2.74 9.93 7.67
N ASN A 117 2.86 11.05 8.38
CA ASN A 117 3.27 12.34 7.84
C ASN A 117 4.26 13.02 8.80
N LEU A 118 5.25 13.72 8.25
CA LEU A 118 6.27 14.44 9.03
C LEU A 118 5.66 15.55 9.90
N GLN A 119 4.55 16.16 9.47
CA GLN A 119 3.89 17.24 10.21
C GLN A 119 3.20 16.73 11.48
N ALA A 120 2.68 15.51 11.46
CA ALA A 120 2.00 14.87 12.59
C ALA A 120 2.92 13.96 13.43
N LEU A 121 4.25 14.08 13.24
CA LEU A 121 5.23 13.27 13.93
C LEU A 121 5.14 13.41 15.47
N PRO A 122 4.93 14.61 16.06
CA PRO A 122 4.76 14.74 17.52
C PRO A 122 3.56 13.95 18.06
N GLU A 123 2.42 13.99 17.37
CA GLU A 123 1.20 13.27 17.74
C GLU A 123 1.42 11.76 17.63
N ILE A 124 2.03 11.31 16.53
CA ILE A 124 2.37 9.89 16.31
C ILE A 124 3.30 9.40 17.41
N LEU A 125 4.37 10.14 17.72
CA LEU A 125 5.29 9.78 18.79
C LEU A 125 4.60 9.74 20.16
N SER A 126 3.72 10.69 20.46
CA SER A 126 2.94 10.69 21.70
C SER A 126 2.05 9.45 21.81
N LEU A 127 1.44 9.01 20.70
CA LEU A 127 0.63 7.80 20.65
C LEU A 127 1.48 6.55 20.88
N PHE A 128 2.65 6.45 20.25
CA PHE A 128 3.59 5.36 20.47
C PHE A 128 4.03 5.30 21.92
N TRP A 129 4.38 6.44 22.51
CA TRP A 129 4.80 6.52 23.91
C TRP A 129 3.69 6.12 24.86
N LYS A 130 2.48 6.64 24.67
CA LYS A 130 1.31 6.23 25.45
C LYS A 130 1.05 4.72 25.35
N THR A 131 1.12 4.18 24.13
CA THR A 131 0.92 2.75 23.88
C THR A 131 1.97 1.93 24.60
N ILE A 132 3.26 2.21 24.40
CA ILE A 132 4.35 1.45 25.02
C ILE A 132 4.30 1.59 26.56
N SER A 133 4.14 2.80 27.09
CA SER A 133 4.14 3.06 28.54
C SER A 133 2.94 2.46 29.28
N SER A 134 1.82 2.18 28.59
CA SER A 134 0.64 1.56 29.23
C SER A 134 0.92 0.15 29.76
N SER A 135 1.77 -0.63 29.09
CA SER A 135 2.19 -1.97 29.49
C SER A 135 3.52 -2.31 28.82
N PRO A 136 4.66 -1.78 29.33
CA PRO A 136 5.94 -1.78 28.61
C PRO A 136 6.43 -3.17 28.22
N ALA A 137 6.33 -4.15 29.12
CA ALA A 137 6.78 -5.50 28.86
C ALA A 137 5.94 -6.20 27.77
N ILE A 138 4.61 -6.13 27.88
CA ILE A 138 3.69 -6.80 26.96
C ILE A 138 3.75 -6.14 25.58
N ASN A 139 3.68 -4.81 25.52
CA ASN A 139 3.65 -4.10 24.24
C ASN A 139 4.99 -4.21 23.49
N SER A 140 6.12 -4.18 24.21
CA SER A 140 7.43 -4.44 23.59
C SER A 140 7.52 -5.88 23.06
N LEU A 141 6.99 -6.86 23.80
CA LEU A 141 6.95 -8.25 23.36
C LEU A 141 6.07 -8.42 22.11
N ILE A 142 4.92 -7.76 22.04
CA ILE A 142 4.03 -7.80 20.86
C ILE A 142 4.74 -7.23 19.63
N VAL A 143 5.39 -6.06 19.75
CA VAL A 143 6.13 -5.44 18.64
C VAL A 143 7.28 -6.33 18.18
N LEU A 144 8.06 -6.87 19.12
CA LEU A 144 9.16 -7.78 18.80
C LEU A 144 8.65 -9.07 18.13
N ALA A 145 7.57 -9.64 18.65
CA ALA A 145 6.95 -10.84 18.09
C ALA A 145 6.41 -10.59 16.68
N MET A 146 5.81 -9.43 16.42
CA MET A 146 5.33 -9.04 15.09
C MET A 146 6.48 -8.93 14.09
N ILE A 147 7.56 -8.20 14.43
CA ILE A 147 8.74 -8.07 13.56
C ILE A 147 9.39 -9.44 13.32
N ALA A 148 9.51 -10.26 14.37
CA ALA A 148 10.06 -11.62 14.26
C ALA A 148 9.17 -12.53 13.40
N ALA A 149 7.85 -12.41 13.49
CA ALA A 149 6.90 -13.16 12.67
C ALA A 149 7.00 -12.76 11.19
N ILE A 150 7.09 -11.47 10.88
CA ILE A 150 7.32 -10.97 9.51
C ILE A 150 8.65 -11.50 8.99
N LEU A 151 9.75 -11.33 9.74
CA LEU A 151 11.06 -11.83 9.34
C LEU A 151 11.07 -13.34 9.12
N GLY A 152 10.42 -14.09 10.02
CA GLY A 152 10.25 -15.53 9.91
C GLY A 152 9.51 -15.91 8.62
N PHE A 153 8.41 -15.22 8.30
CA PHE A 153 7.69 -15.39 7.05
C PHE A 153 8.58 -15.12 5.83
N GLU A 154 9.29 -14.00 5.80
CA GLU A 154 10.18 -13.63 4.68
C GLU A 154 11.28 -14.67 4.46
N LEU A 155 11.90 -15.15 5.55
CA LEU A 155 12.93 -16.18 5.47
C LEU A 155 12.35 -17.53 5.01
N ILE A 156 11.18 -17.92 5.49
CA ILE A 156 10.52 -19.17 5.09
C ILE A 156 10.17 -19.11 3.60
N VAL A 157 9.46 -18.08 3.17
CA VAL A 157 9.03 -17.89 1.78
C VAL A 157 10.24 -17.76 0.86
N GLY A 158 11.22 -16.91 1.20
CA GLY A 158 12.43 -16.72 0.42
C GLY A 158 13.23 -18.01 0.26
N ASN A 159 13.35 -18.82 1.32
CA ASN A 159 14.00 -20.13 1.23
C ASN A 159 13.17 -21.17 0.47
N HIS A 160 11.86 -21.21 0.70
CA HIS A 160 10.95 -22.13 0.05
C HIS A 160 10.91 -21.90 -1.47
N ALA A 161 10.76 -20.64 -1.89
CA ALA A 161 10.76 -20.24 -3.29
C ALA A 161 12.06 -20.60 -4.00
N TRP A 162 13.20 -20.52 -3.31
CA TRP A 162 14.50 -20.90 -3.87
C TRP A 162 14.64 -22.42 -4.03
N ARG A 163 14.29 -23.18 -2.99
CA ARG A 163 14.41 -24.66 -2.99
C ARG A 163 13.49 -25.31 -4.03
N HIS A 164 12.31 -24.74 -4.27
CA HIS A 164 11.30 -25.29 -5.18
C HIS A 164 11.18 -24.51 -6.48
N LEU A 165 12.17 -23.70 -6.84
CA LEU A 165 12.10 -22.78 -7.98
C LEU A 165 11.76 -23.50 -9.29
N GLU A 166 12.31 -24.70 -9.53
CA GLU A 166 12.04 -25.49 -10.74
C GLU A 166 10.57 -25.91 -10.84
N ARG A 167 9.97 -26.36 -9.73
CA ARG A 167 8.55 -26.71 -9.67
C ARG A 167 7.67 -25.47 -9.83
N LEU A 168 8.05 -24.39 -9.15
CA LEU A 168 7.32 -23.13 -9.19
C LEU A 168 7.25 -22.56 -10.61
N LYS A 169 8.34 -22.61 -11.38
CA LYS A 169 8.36 -22.17 -12.79
C LYS A 169 7.34 -22.88 -13.69
N CYS A 170 6.92 -24.09 -13.35
CA CYS A 170 5.92 -24.84 -14.11
C CYS A 170 4.49 -24.34 -13.87
N TYR A 171 4.22 -23.61 -12.79
CA TYR A 171 2.89 -23.09 -12.52
C TYR A 171 2.55 -21.91 -13.45
N SER A 172 1.40 -22.01 -14.12
CA SER A 172 0.81 -20.91 -14.90
C SER A 172 0.07 -19.89 -14.02
N PHE A 173 -0.26 -20.26 -12.77
CA PHE A 173 -1.06 -19.46 -11.85
C PHE A 173 -0.56 -18.01 -11.68
N PRO A 174 0.74 -17.73 -11.43
CA PRO A 174 1.19 -16.34 -11.27
C PRO A 174 1.00 -15.49 -12.53
N LYS A 175 1.04 -16.10 -13.71
CA LYS A 175 0.79 -15.39 -14.97
C LYS A 175 -0.65 -14.91 -15.01
N PHE A 176 -1.59 -15.80 -14.70
CA PHE A 176 -3.01 -15.48 -14.64
C PHE A 176 -3.31 -14.45 -13.54
N ALA A 177 -2.77 -14.65 -12.33
CA ALA A 177 -2.91 -13.71 -11.23
C ALA A 177 -2.34 -12.33 -11.57
N SER A 178 -1.17 -12.26 -12.22
CA SER A 178 -0.58 -10.98 -12.67
C SER A 178 -1.47 -10.26 -13.68
N THR A 179 -2.05 -10.99 -14.64
CA THR A 179 -3.02 -10.41 -15.59
C THR A 179 -4.24 -9.85 -14.89
N ILE A 180 -4.79 -10.56 -13.90
CA ILE A 180 -5.90 -10.05 -13.08
C ILE A 180 -5.48 -8.77 -12.34
N LEU A 181 -4.34 -8.77 -11.65
CA LEU A 181 -3.87 -7.62 -10.89
C LEU A 181 -3.70 -6.37 -11.76
N VAL A 182 -3.09 -6.53 -12.94
CA VAL A 182 -2.92 -5.43 -13.91
C VAL A 182 -4.26 -4.95 -14.45
N THR A 183 -5.19 -5.87 -14.72
CA THR A 183 -6.53 -5.52 -15.19
C THR A 183 -7.32 -4.78 -14.10
N CYS A 184 -7.24 -5.24 -12.84
CA CYS A 184 -7.83 -4.55 -11.70
C CYS A 184 -7.23 -3.15 -11.53
N PHE A 185 -5.93 -2.99 -11.72
CA PHE A 185 -5.26 -1.68 -11.65
C PHE A 185 -5.77 -0.73 -12.76
N ALA A 186 -5.85 -1.19 -14.00
CA ALA A 186 -6.44 -0.37 -15.06
C ALA A 186 -7.90 -0.01 -14.76
N THR A 187 -8.69 -0.97 -14.29
CA THR A 187 -10.11 -0.77 -13.95
C THR A 187 -10.29 0.20 -12.79
N SER A 188 -9.50 0.13 -11.70
CA SER A 188 -9.61 1.08 -10.58
C SER A 188 -9.37 2.51 -11.05
N HIS A 189 -8.33 2.75 -11.85
CA HIS A 189 -8.05 4.07 -12.41
C HIS A 189 -9.16 4.57 -13.35
N ILE A 190 -9.72 3.71 -14.21
CA ILE A 190 -10.85 4.06 -15.08
C ILE A 190 -12.10 4.40 -14.25
N MET A 191 -12.44 3.58 -13.26
CA MET A 191 -13.56 3.83 -12.35
C MET A 191 -13.40 5.15 -11.61
N HIS A 192 -12.18 5.45 -11.14
CA HIS A 192 -11.88 6.70 -10.46
C HIS A 192 -12.04 7.91 -11.40
N ILE A 193 -11.51 7.84 -12.63
CA ILE A 193 -11.65 8.92 -13.63
C ILE A 193 -13.13 9.18 -13.94
N TRP A 194 -13.92 8.13 -14.13
CA TRP A 194 -15.36 8.25 -14.36
C TRP A 194 -16.09 8.86 -13.15
N ALA A 195 -15.73 8.43 -11.94
CA ALA A 195 -16.32 8.93 -10.71
C ALA A 195 -16.02 10.40 -10.45
N ASP A 196 -14.77 10.82 -10.66
CA ASP A 196 -14.37 12.24 -10.58
C ASP A 196 -15.14 13.07 -11.62
N ALA A 197 -15.34 12.55 -12.84
CA ALA A 197 -16.08 13.26 -13.88
C ALA A 197 -17.58 13.41 -13.59
N ASN A 198 -18.19 12.42 -12.94
CA ASN A 198 -19.62 12.40 -12.64
C ASN A 198 -19.94 12.83 -11.19
N SER A 199 -18.96 13.37 -10.46
CA SER A 199 -19.09 13.73 -9.03
C SER A 199 -19.65 12.59 -8.16
N TYR A 200 -19.19 11.35 -8.41
CA TYR A 200 -19.62 10.17 -7.68
C TYR A 200 -18.81 10.00 -6.39
N PHE A 201 -19.29 10.65 -5.32
CA PHE A 201 -18.57 10.76 -4.04
C PHE A 201 -18.23 9.43 -3.38
N ASP A 202 -19.08 8.40 -3.54
CA ASP A 202 -18.87 7.06 -2.97
C ASP A 202 -17.57 6.38 -3.43
N ILE A 203 -17.01 6.82 -4.56
CA ILE A 203 -15.72 6.36 -5.07
C ILE A 203 -14.60 7.34 -4.69
N THR A 204 -14.78 8.64 -4.95
CA THR A 204 -13.73 9.66 -4.76
C THR A 204 -13.41 9.93 -3.28
N MET A 205 -14.30 9.55 -2.35
CA MET A 205 -14.00 9.67 -0.92
C MET A 205 -12.98 8.64 -0.42
N GLN A 206 -12.76 7.56 -1.19
CA GLN A 206 -11.87 6.46 -0.79
C GLN A 206 -10.38 6.71 -1.14
N ASP A 207 -10.05 7.88 -1.70
CA ASP A 207 -8.73 8.21 -2.24
C ASP A 207 -7.60 8.17 -1.21
N ASN A 208 -7.93 8.37 0.08
CA ASN A 208 -6.97 8.42 1.18
C ASN A 208 -7.06 7.21 2.12
N VAL A 209 -7.75 6.13 1.72
CA VAL A 209 -7.87 4.92 2.55
C VAL A 209 -6.57 4.13 2.58
N LEU A 210 -5.89 4.03 1.42
CA LEU A 210 -4.68 3.24 1.28
C LEU A 210 -3.45 4.14 1.33
N PRO A 211 -2.34 3.68 1.92
CA PRO A 211 -1.13 4.49 1.96
C PRO A 211 -0.59 4.72 0.55
N LEU A 212 -0.08 5.93 0.32
CA LEU A 212 0.53 6.37 -0.95
C LEU A 212 -0.43 6.24 -2.17
N SER A 213 -1.74 6.18 -1.96
CA SER A 213 -2.69 6.28 -3.08
C SER A 213 -2.85 7.72 -3.53
N TYR A 214 -2.48 7.98 -4.78
CA TYR A 214 -2.83 9.19 -5.50
C TYR A 214 -3.54 8.77 -6.78
N PRO A 215 -4.86 8.52 -6.72
CA PRO A 215 -5.62 8.12 -7.90
C PRO A 215 -5.47 9.16 -9.02
N THR A 216 -5.35 8.68 -10.26
CA THR A 216 -5.19 9.57 -11.41
C THR A 216 -6.44 10.42 -11.58
N THR A 217 -6.26 11.73 -11.63
CA THR A 217 -7.31 12.70 -11.97
C THR A 217 -7.00 13.24 -13.38
N ALA A 218 -7.93 13.05 -14.32
CA ALA A 218 -7.75 13.43 -15.73
C ALA A 218 -8.44 14.76 -16.08
N LYS A 219 -8.56 15.67 -15.11
CA LYS A 219 -9.40 16.89 -15.19
C LYS A 219 -9.07 17.76 -16.40
N THR A 220 -7.78 17.99 -16.64
CA THR A 220 -7.30 18.82 -17.74
C THR A 220 -7.50 18.17 -19.12
N LEU A 221 -7.49 16.83 -19.21
CA LEU A 221 -7.76 16.11 -20.45
C LEU A 221 -9.26 16.03 -20.75
N LEU A 222 -10.09 15.76 -19.74
CA LEU A 222 -11.55 15.69 -19.90
C LEU A 222 -12.14 17.06 -20.22
N ALA A 223 -11.69 18.12 -19.54
CA ALA A 223 -12.10 19.49 -19.85
C ALA A 223 -11.68 19.92 -21.27
N ARG A 224 -10.51 19.48 -21.74
CA ARG A 224 -10.03 19.77 -23.10
C ARG A 224 -10.89 19.09 -24.19
N HIS A 225 -11.50 17.95 -23.88
CA HIS A 225 -12.39 17.23 -24.78
C HIS A 225 -13.88 17.55 -24.55
N GLU A 226 -14.20 18.62 -23.81
CA GLU A 226 -15.58 19.03 -23.47
C GLU A 226 -16.40 17.95 -22.74
N LEU A 227 -15.73 16.98 -22.12
CA LEU A 227 -16.36 15.90 -21.35
C LEU A 227 -16.56 16.27 -19.88
N LEU A 228 -16.10 17.45 -19.46
CA LEU A 228 -16.16 17.94 -18.08
C LEU A 228 -16.27 19.48 -18.06
N ASP A 229 -17.36 20.01 -17.50
CA ASP A 229 -17.47 21.43 -17.17
C ASP A 229 -16.79 21.73 -15.82
N MET A 230 -15.74 22.53 -15.86
CA MET A 230 -14.95 22.90 -14.68
C MET A 230 -15.72 23.81 -13.71
N GLN A 231 -16.70 24.60 -14.17
CA GLN A 231 -17.50 25.46 -13.30
C GLN A 231 -18.50 24.64 -12.50
N GLU A 232 -19.23 23.73 -13.15
CA GLU A 232 -20.19 22.84 -12.50
C GLU A 232 -19.50 21.87 -11.53
N TYR A 233 -18.33 21.34 -11.90
CA TYR A 233 -17.50 20.50 -11.02
C TYR A 233 -17.08 21.23 -9.73
N ASN A 234 -16.59 22.47 -9.84
CA ASN A 234 -16.18 23.25 -8.68
C ASN A 234 -17.37 23.62 -7.79
N GLN A 235 -18.53 23.88 -8.40
CA GLN A 235 -19.78 24.15 -7.69
C GLN A 235 -20.27 22.91 -6.92
N ALA A 236 -20.32 21.74 -7.57
CA ALA A 236 -20.69 20.47 -6.92
C ALA A 236 -19.73 20.12 -5.77
N ARG A 237 -18.42 20.35 -5.94
CA ARG A 237 -17.44 20.19 -4.87
C ARG A 237 -17.66 21.16 -3.72
N SER A 238 -17.97 22.43 -3.99
CA SER A 238 -18.23 23.44 -2.94
C SER A 238 -19.55 23.20 -2.18
N LEU A 239 -20.55 22.59 -2.83
CA LEU A 239 -21.82 22.23 -2.19
C LEU A 239 -21.70 20.99 -1.30
N ASN A 240 -20.84 20.04 -1.68
CA ASN A 240 -20.59 18.81 -0.90
C ASN A 240 -19.48 18.98 0.15
N VAL A 241 -18.53 19.90 -0.07
CA VAL A 241 -17.73 20.53 1.00
C VAL A 241 -18.57 21.68 1.55
N GLY A 242 -19.77 21.36 2.05
CA GLY A 242 -20.52 22.33 2.81
C GLY A 242 -19.61 22.80 3.95
N PRO A 243 -19.36 24.11 4.09
CA PRO A 243 -18.76 24.59 5.32
C PRO A 243 -19.74 24.14 6.39
N ASN A 244 -19.33 23.19 7.22
CA ASN A 244 -19.70 23.37 8.61
C ASN A 244 -19.09 24.73 8.94
N GLU A 245 -19.90 25.79 8.85
CA GLU A 245 -19.74 26.94 9.70
C GLU A 245 -19.75 26.38 11.12
N VAL A 246 -18.61 25.83 11.54
CA VAL A 246 -18.23 25.82 12.93
C VAL A 246 -18.07 27.30 13.21
N ASN A 247 -19.18 27.94 13.54
CA ASN A 247 -19.20 29.24 14.19
C ASN A 247 -18.47 29.01 15.52
N TYR A 248 -17.15 29.03 15.43
CA TYR A 248 -16.27 29.04 16.57
C TYR A 248 -16.48 30.41 17.20
N HIS A 249 -17.39 30.45 18.17
CA HIS A 249 -17.50 31.57 19.07
C HIS A 249 -16.41 31.38 20.12
N PRO A 250 -15.27 32.11 20.04
CA PRO A 250 -14.33 32.12 21.13
C PRO A 250 -15.08 32.55 22.40
N PRO A 251 -14.88 31.88 23.56
CA PRO A 251 -15.48 32.31 24.80
C PRO A 251 -15.05 33.75 25.09
N ALA A 252 -16.01 34.62 25.40
CA ALA A 252 -15.79 36.06 25.61
C ALA A 252 -14.84 36.39 26.78
N SER A 253 -14.50 35.40 27.60
CA SER A 253 -13.41 35.50 28.57
C SER A 253 -12.72 34.14 28.72
N LEU A 254 -11.39 34.17 28.66
CA LEU A 254 -10.57 33.05 29.11
C LEU A 254 -10.67 33.02 30.64
N ALA A 255 -11.14 31.92 31.20
CA ALA A 255 -11.13 31.76 32.66
C ALA A 255 -9.68 31.88 33.15
N SER A 256 -9.38 32.95 33.88
CA SER A 256 -8.09 33.13 34.54
C SER A 256 -7.92 32.02 35.57
N CYS A 257 -6.87 31.21 35.45
CA CYS A 257 -6.52 30.23 36.45
C CYS A 257 -6.32 30.93 37.82
N PRO A 258 -6.94 30.44 38.90
CA PRO A 258 -6.65 30.95 40.24
C PRO A 258 -5.19 30.63 40.57
N ALA A 259 -4.51 31.64 41.14
CA ALA A 259 -3.11 31.60 41.55
C ALA A 259 -2.84 30.59 42.67
#